data_AF-F6CYR2-F1
#
_entry.id   AF-F6CYR2-F1
#
_cell.length_a   1.000
_cell.length_b   1.000
_cell.length_c   1.000
_cell.angle_alpha   90.00
_cell.angle_beta   90.00
_cell.angle_gamma   90.00
#
_symmetry.space_group_name_H-M   'P 1'
#
loop_
_entity.id
_entity.type
_entity.pdbx_description
1 polymer ?
#
loop_
_entity_poly.entity_id
_entity_poly.type
_entity_poly.pdbx_seq_one_letter_code
_entity_poly.pdbx_strand_id
1 'polypeptide(L)'
;MSTLSFLALISGTLSIFLPMGGILIAMLSSLMAAVAFRSHPTISAITFGINIINASFLSSSLAAADTRFGDAYLLLVGFHSVLLLAGIVWRLSRQGYQKSTQRIM
;
A
#
# COMPACT_ATOMS: atom_id res chain seq x y z
N MET A 1 12.58 15.62 0.61
CA MET A 1 11.38 14.80 0.31
C MET A 1 11.85 13.67 -0.59
N SER A 2 11.68 12.40 -0.22
CA SER A 2 12.03 11.34 -1.18
C SER A 2 10.99 11.32 -2.29
N THR A 3 11.39 11.72 -3.50
CA THR A 3 10.58 11.78 -4.73
C THR A 3 9.73 10.52 -4.93
N LEU A 4 10.24 9.36 -4.47
CA LEU A 4 9.55 8.07 -4.51
C LEU A 4 8.19 8.06 -3.80
N SER A 5 8.04 8.68 -2.61
CA SER A 5 6.74 8.72 -1.91
C SER A 5 5.72 9.56 -2.65
N PHE A 6 6.16 10.66 -3.25
CA PHE A 6 5.28 11.55 -3.99
C PHE A 6 4.87 10.93 -5.33
N LEU A 7 5.80 10.28 -6.02
CA LEU A 7 5.51 9.52 -7.23
C LEU A 7 4.56 8.34 -6.94
N ALA A 8 4.74 7.66 -5.81
CA ALA A 8 3.84 6.60 -5.36
C ALA A 8 2.42 7.14 -5.10
N LEU A 9 2.29 8.30 -4.43
CA LEU A 9 1.00 8.92 -4.17
C LEU A 9 0.28 9.30 -5.48
N ILE A 10 0.97 9.98 -6.40
CA ILE A 10 0.43 10.40 -7.70
C ILE A 10 0.05 9.19 -8.56
N SER A 11 0.93 8.18 -8.61
CA SER A 11 0.69 6.95 -9.35
C SER A 11 -0.51 6.18 -8.79
N GLY A 12 -0.65 6.13 -7.45
CA GLY A 12 -1.80 5.54 -6.78
C GLY A 12 -3.12 6.25 -7.11
N THR A 13 -3.16 7.58 -7.10
CA THR A 13 -4.38 8.33 -7.46
C THR A 13 -4.70 8.24 -8.95
N LEU A 14 -3.69 8.22 -9.84
CA LEU A 14 -3.89 8.02 -11.28
C LEU A 14 -4.43 6.62 -11.61
N SER A 15 -4.11 5.61 -10.81
CA SER A 15 -4.60 4.24 -11.02
C SER A 15 -6.14 4.12 -10.95
N ILE A 16 -6.81 5.06 -10.28
CA ILE A 16 -8.27 5.11 -10.14
C ILE A 16 -8.93 5.30 -11.52
N PHE A 17 -8.28 6.01 -12.44
CA PHE A 17 -8.85 6.35 -13.75
C PHE A 17 -8.62 5.29 -14.84
N LEU A 18 -7.84 4.25 -14.56
CA LEU A 18 -7.47 3.22 -15.54
C LEU A 18 -7.88 1.84 -15.01
N PRO A 19 -9.08 1.31 -15.32
CA PRO A 19 -9.60 0.11 -14.67
C PRO A 19 -8.74 -1.15 -14.86
N MET A 20 -8.21 -1.38 -16.06
CA MET A 20 -7.37 -2.56 -16.36
C MET A 20 -5.87 -2.25 -16.29
N GLY A 21 -5.43 -1.09 -16.80
CA GLY A 21 -4.02 -0.68 -16.74
C GLY A 21 -3.57 -0.16 -15.37
N GLY A 22 -4.52 0.33 -14.56
CA GLY A 22 -4.26 0.91 -13.25
C GLY A 22 -3.94 -0.12 -12.18
N ILE A 23 -4.32 -1.39 -12.35
CA ILE A 23 -4.03 -2.46 -11.38
C ILE A 23 -2.51 -2.62 -11.19
N LEU A 24 -1.76 -2.69 -12.30
CA LEU A 24 -0.29 -2.80 -12.25
C LEU A 24 0.35 -1.52 -11.69
N ILE A 25 -0.20 -0.36 -12.04
CA ILE A 25 0.25 0.94 -11.53
C ILE A 25 0.02 1.04 -10.02
N ALA A 26 -1.12 0.56 -9.50
CA ALA A 26 -1.44 0.52 -8.08
C ALA A 26 -0.54 -0.45 -7.30
N MET A 27 -0.21 -1.60 -7.90
CA MET A 27 0.76 -2.54 -7.32
C MET A 27 2.16 -1.92 -7.24
N LEU A 28 2.63 -1.32 -8.34
CA LEU A 28 3.92 -0.61 -8.37
C LEU A 28 3.94 0.56 -7.38
N SER A 29 2.87 1.34 -7.27
CA SER A 29 2.81 2.45 -6.32
C SER A 29 2.86 1.97 -4.87
N SER A 30 2.28 0.81 -4.57
CA SER A 30 2.37 0.18 -3.23
C SER A 30 3.75 -0.35 -2.93
N LEU A 31 4.45 -0.92 -3.91
CA LEU A 31 5.86 -1.30 -3.80
C LEU A 31 6.75 -0.08 -3.52
N MET A 32 6.56 1.00 -4.28
CA MET A 32 7.28 2.25 -4.05
C MET A 32 6.97 2.85 -2.68
N ALA A 33 5.70 2.82 -2.25
CA ALA A 33 5.28 3.26 -0.93
C ALA A 33 5.91 2.42 0.18
N ALA A 34 6.04 1.09 0.00
CA ALA A 34 6.71 0.19 0.93
C ALA A 34 8.19 0.55 1.12
N VAL A 35 8.91 0.77 0.02
CA VAL A 35 10.33 1.18 0.06
C VAL A 35 10.47 2.54 0.75
N ALA A 36 9.57 3.48 0.46
CA ALA A 36 9.62 4.82 1.01
C ALA A 36 9.06 4.93 2.45
N PHE A 37 8.41 3.87 2.96
CA PHE A 37 7.80 3.82 4.30
C PHE A 37 8.84 4.07 5.40
N ARG A 38 10.10 3.69 5.16
CA ARG A 38 11.21 3.92 6.12
C ARG A 38 11.46 5.40 6.39
N SER A 39 11.25 6.25 5.38
CA SER A 39 11.63 7.66 5.40
C SER A 39 10.43 8.58 5.57
N HIS A 40 9.27 8.22 5.01
CA HIS A 40 8.05 9.02 5.07
C HIS A 40 6.82 8.13 5.32
N PRO A 41 6.66 7.62 6.55
CA PRO A 41 5.63 6.63 6.85
C PRO A 41 4.21 7.18 6.73
N THR A 42 3.98 8.47 6.97
CA THR A 42 2.65 9.09 6.85
C THR A 42 2.16 9.11 5.41
N ILE A 43 3.00 9.59 4.47
CA ILE A 43 2.64 9.67 3.05
C ILE A 43 2.49 8.27 2.46
N SER A 44 3.41 7.36 2.78
CA SER A 44 3.30 5.97 2.32
C SER A 44 2.04 5.27 2.86
N ALA A 45 1.66 5.49 4.13
CA ALA A 45 0.42 4.93 4.69
C ALA A 45 -0.83 5.47 3.97
N ILE A 46 -0.84 6.76 3.60
CA ILE A 46 -1.92 7.34 2.80
C ILE A 46 -1.97 6.68 1.41
N THR A 47 -0.84 6.47 0.74
CA THR A 47 -0.78 5.78 -0.56
C THR A 47 -1.35 4.36 -0.47
N PHE A 48 -0.97 3.60 0.57
CA PHE A 48 -1.55 2.27 0.81
C PHE A 48 -3.07 2.35 1.02
N GLY A 49 -3.54 3.29 1.83
CA GLY A 49 -4.97 3.49 2.07
C GLY A 49 -5.77 3.77 0.79
N ILE A 50 -5.27 4.68 -0.06
CA ILE A 50 -5.91 4.99 -1.35
C ILE A 50 -5.97 3.76 -2.25
N ASN A 51 -4.89 2.98 -2.34
CA ASN A 51 -4.86 1.77 -3.17
C ASN A 51 -5.78 0.66 -2.63
N ILE A 52 -5.87 0.48 -1.31
CA ILE A 52 -6.79 -0.47 -0.68
C ILE A 52 -8.24 -0.09 -0.96
N ILE A 53 -8.59 1.18 -0.74
CA ILE A 53 -9.93 1.68 -1.04
C ILE A 53 -10.24 1.46 -2.52
N ASN A 54 -9.35 1.89 -3.41
CA ASN A 54 -9.55 1.74 -4.85
C ASN A 54 -9.75 0.27 -5.25
N ALA A 55 -8.84 -0.63 -4.82
CA ALA A 55 -8.96 -2.07 -5.06
C ALA A 55 -10.27 -2.64 -4.51
N SER A 56 -10.68 -2.22 -3.31
CA SER A 56 -11.91 -2.71 -2.69
C SER A 56 -13.17 -2.31 -3.47
N PHE A 57 -13.24 -1.08 -4.00
CA PHE A 57 -14.42 -0.62 -4.76
C PHE A 57 -14.41 -1.12 -6.20
N LEU A 58 -13.29 -1.00 -6.93
CA LEU A 58 -13.18 -1.46 -8.32
C LEU A 58 -13.38 -2.97 -8.42
N SER A 59 -12.74 -3.72 -7.53
CA SER A 59 -12.79 -5.18 -7.59
C SER A 59 -14.07 -5.76 -6.98
N SER A 60 -14.74 -5.06 -6.05
CA SER A 60 -16.10 -5.46 -5.62
C SER A 60 -17.13 -5.28 -6.75
N SER A 61 -17.00 -4.20 -7.55
CA SER A 61 -17.84 -4.01 -8.74
C SER A 61 -17.64 -5.13 -9.75
N LEU A 62 -16.38 -5.56 -9.97
CA LEU A 62 -16.05 -6.69 -10.84
C LEU A 62 -16.54 -8.04 -10.30
N ALA A 63 -16.41 -8.28 -8.99
CA ALA A 63 -16.88 -9.51 -8.35
C ALA A 63 -18.40 -9.60 -8.27
N ALA A 64 -19.10 -8.46 -8.17
CA ALA A 64 -20.56 -8.39 -8.27
C ALA A 64 -21.05 -8.67 -9.69
N ALA A 65 -20.25 -8.36 -10.72
CA ALA A 65 -20.56 -8.68 -12.11
C ALA A 65 -20.32 -10.16 -12.44
N ASP A 66 -19.31 -10.80 -11.84
CA ASP A 66 -19.07 -12.24 -11.94
C ASP A 66 -18.30 -12.78 -10.71
N THR A 67 -18.91 -13.77 -10.04
CA THR A 67 -18.39 -14.43 -8.83
C THR A 67 -17.01 -15.05 -8.99
N ARG A 68 -16.57 -15.37 -10.22
CA ARG A 68 -15.22 -15.90 -10.49
C ARG A 68 -14.10 -14.91 -10.20
N PHE A 69 -14.41 -13.61 -10.11
CA PHE A 69 -13.44 -12.56 -9.76
C PHE A 69 -13.29 -12.34 -8.25
N GLY A 70 -13.99 -13.11 -7.40
CA GLY A 70 -13.88 -13.01 -5.94
C GLY A 70 -12.48 -13.31 -5.40
N ASP A 71 -11.78 -14.31 -5.97
CA ASP A 71 -10.40 -14.62 -5.58
C ASP A 71 -9.42 -13.51 -5.98
N ALA A 72 -9.64 -12.88 -7.14
CA ALA A 72 -8.85 -11.74 -7.59
C ALA A 72 -9.04 -10.52 -6.66
N TYR A 73 -10.25 -10.32 -6.14
CA TYR A 73 -10.53 -9.29 -5.13
C TYR A 73 -9.71 -9.51 -3.85
N LEU A 74 -9.73 -10.72 -3.29
CA LEU A 74 -9.00 -11.04 -2.06
C LEU A 74 -7.49 -10.91 -2.26
N LEU A 75 -6.97 -11.32 -3.43
CA LEU A 75 -5.56 -11.19 -3.76
C LEU A 75 -5.15 -9.72 -3.88
N LEU A 76 -5.93 -8.89 -4.55
CA LEU A 76 -5.60 -7.48 -4.79
C LEU A 76 -5.66 -6.64 -3.51
N VAL A 77 -6.77 -6.73 -2.76
CA VAL A 77 -6.93 -6.04 -1.48
C VAL A 77 -5.93 -6.58 -0.45
N GLY A 78 -5.72 -7.89 -0.44
CA GLY A 78 -4.75 -8.57 0.40
C GLY A 78 -3.33 -8.10 0.15
N PHE A 79 -2.91 -7.98 -1.11
CA PHE A 79 -1.57 -7.51 -1.48
C PHE A 79 -1.24 -6.15 -0.86
N HIS A 80 -2.13 -5.16 -1.03
CA HIS A 80 -1.91 -3.82 -0.48
C HIS A 80 -1.95 -3.82 1.06
N SER A 81 -2.85 -4.58 1.66
CA SER A 81 -3.02 -4.68 3.11
C SER A 81 -1.83 -5.36 3.79
N VAL A 82 -1.31 -6.43 3.21
CA VAL A 82 -0.13 -7.16 3.72
C VAL A 82 1.11 -6.28 3.65
N LEU A 83 1.31 -5.53 2.57
CA LEU A 83 2.43 -4.58 2.46
C LEU A 83 2.37 -3.48 3.53
N LEU A 84 1.17 -2.95 3.79
CA LEU A 84 0.96 -1.98 4.86
C LEU A 84 1.29 -2.59 6.23
N LEU A 85 0.77 -3.78 6.54
CA LEU A 85 1.04 -4.49 7.79
C LEU A 85 2.52 -4.78 7.97
N ALA A 86 3.19 -5.27 6.93
CA ALA A 86 4.64 -5.52 6.96
C ALA A 86 5.42 -4.23 7.25
N GLY A 87 5.03 -3.11 6.64
CA GLY A 87 5.61 -1.79 6.92
C GLY A 87 5.41 -1.32 8.37
N ILE A 88 4.22 -1.54 8.94
CA ILE A 88 3.91 -1.21 10.33
C ILE A 88 4.74 -2.06 11.29
N VAL A 89 4.75 -3.38 11.10
CA VAL A 89 5.53 -4.32 11.95
C VAL A 89 7.02 -3.96 11.91
N TRP A 90 7.56 -3.71 10.73
CA TRP A 90 8.95 -3.26 10.57
C TRP A 90 9.24 -1.97 11.35
N ARG A 91 8.33 -0.99 11.29
CA ARG A 91 8.52 0.28 11.98
C ARG A 91 8.50 0.09 13.49
N LEU A 92 7.55 -0.68 14.00
CA LEU A 92 7.39 -0.95 15.43
C LEU A 92 8.60 -1.72 15.98
N SER A 93 9.11 -2.73 15.27
CA SER A 93 10.28 -3.50 15.71
C SER A 93 11.53 -2.63 15.83
N ARG A 94 11.76 -1.68 14.91
CA ARG A 94 12.87 -0.72 15.01
C ARG A 94 12.72 0.27 16.16
N GLN A 95 11.51 0.74 16.44
CA GLN A 95 11.27 1.65 17.57
C GLN A 95 11.52 0.95 18.91
N GLY A 96 11.16 -0.32 19.04
CA GLY A 96 11.47 -1.13 20.21
C GLY A 96 12.98 -1.29 20.43
N TYR A 97 13.73 -1.56 19.36
CA TYR A 97 15.19 -1.68 19.42
C TYR A 97 15.87 -0.38 19.89
N GLN A 98 15.51 0.76 19.30
CA GLN A 98 16.08 2.07 19.66
C GLN A 98 15.82 2.45 21.12
N LYS A 99 14.60 2.18 21.63
CA LYS A 99 14.26 2.43 23.04
C LYS A 99 15.05 1.54 24.00
N SER A 100 15.37 0.30 23.62
CA SER A 100 16.20 -0.59 24.43
C SER A 100 17.64 -0.10 24.51
N THR A 101 18.23 0.33 23.40
CA THR A 101 19.61 0.86 23.37
C THR A 101 19.76 2.11 24.24
N GLN A 102 18.78 3.02 24.23
CA GLN A 102 18.81 4.24 25.05
C GLN A 102 18.71 4.00 26.56
N ARG A 103 18.25 2.83 27.03
CA ARG A 103 18.17 2.52 28.47
C ARG A 103 19.47 1.96 29.05
N ILE A 104 20.42 1.58 28.19
CA ILE A 104 21.66 0.89 28.57
C ILE A 104 22.86 1.88 28.59
N MET A 105 22.72 3.05 27.97
CA MET A 105 23.64 4.20 28.06
C MET A 105 23.18 5.17 29.14
#